data_AF-A7T9S4-F1
#
_entry.id   AF-A7T9S4-F1
#
_cell.length_a   1.000
_cell.length_b   1.000
_cell.length_c   1.000
_cell.angle_alpha   90.00
_cell.angle_beta   90.00
_cell.angle_gamma   90.00
#
_symmetry.space_group_name_H-M   'P 1'
#
loop_
_entity.id
_entity.type
_entity.pdbx_description
1 polymer ?
#
loop_
_entity_poly.entity_id
_entity_poly.type
_entity_poly.pdbx_seq_one_letter_code
_entity_poly.pdbx_strand_id
1 'polypeptide(L)' 'IKHTRIEDEKQIEDVYEFGQVLGRGSFGVVNEAKHIETGTRWAIKAVNKEK' A
#
# COMPACT_ATOMS: atom_id res chain seq x y z
N ILE A 1 -15.40 -3.88 -8.39
CA ILE A 1 -13.99 -4.18 -8.00
C ILE A 1 -14.06 -5.19 -6.86
N LYS A 2 -13.29 -6.29 -6.95
CA LYS A 2 -13.28 -7.33 -5.91
C LYS A 2 -12.50 -6.81 -4.71
N HIS A 3 -13.12 -6.79 -3.54
CA HIS A 3 -12.42 -6.47 -2.29
C HIS A 3 -11.81 -7.74 -1.72
N THR A 4 -10.54 -7.65 -1.33
CA THR A 4 -9.81 -8.74 -0.66
C THR A 4 -9.37 -8.22 0.71
N ARG A 5 -9.65 -8.99 1.75
CA ARG A 5 -9.14 -8.72 3.10
C ARG A 5 -7.79 -9.41 3.24
N ILE A 6 -6.81 -8.66 3.70
CA ILE A 6 -5.46 -9.13 4.00
C ILE A 6 -5.31 -9.14 5.53
N GLU A 7 -4.87 -10.27 6.08
CA GLU A 7 -4.72 -10.46 7.54
C GLU A 7 -3.30 -10.08 8.02
N ASP A 8 -2.29 -10.34 7.19
CA ASP A 8 -0.89 -10.01 7.45
C ASP A 8 -0.37 -9.01 6.41
N GLU A 9 0.19 -7.90 6.89
CA GLU A 9 0.78 -6.86 6.05
C GLU A 9 1.83 -7.43 5.10
N LYS A 10 2.57 -8.48 5.48
CA LYS A 10 3.55 -9.14 4.60
C LYS A 10 2.96 -9.66 3.29
N GLN A 11 1.67 -10.01 3.26
CA GLN A 11 1.02 -10.45 2.03
C GLN A 11 0.90 -9.34 0.98
N ILE A 12 0.95 -8.06 1.39
CA ILE A 12 0.97 -6.95 0.43
C ILE A 12 2.34 -6.85 -0.27
N GLU A 13 3.42 -7.18 0.44
CA GLU A 13 4.80 -7.13 -0.07
C GLU A 13 5.05 -8.22 -1.12
N ASP A 14 4.33 -9.35 -1.05
CA ASP A 14 4.36 -10.40 -2.08
C ASP A 14 3.71 -9.96 -3.41
N VAL A 15 2.87 -8.93 -3.40
CA VAL A 15 2.09 -8.46 -4.56
C VAL A 15 2.61 -7.12 -5.08
N TYR A 16 3.11 -6.27 -4.20
CA TYR A 16 3.57 -4.93 -4.51
C TYR A 16 4.98 -4.67 -3.97
N GLU A 17 5.82 -4.11 -4.82
CA GLU A 17 7.08 -3.51 -4.43
C GLU A 17 6.83 -2.06 -3.96
N PHE A 18 7.09 -1.77 -2.69
CA PHE A 18 6.97 -0.41 -2.15
C PHE A 18 8.11 0.50 -2.63
N GLY A 19 7.75 1.72 -3.02
CA GLY A 19 8.67 2.77 -3.41
C GLY A 19 8.73 3.91 -2.40
N GLN A 20 9.03 5.10 -2.90
CA GLN A 20 9.17 6.30 -2.07
C GLN A 20 7.85 6.75 -1.42
N VAL A 21 7.97 7.48 -0.31
CA VAL A 21 6.84 8.19 0.29
C VAL A 21 6.38 9.30 -0.66
N LEU A 22 5.11 9.29 -1.03
CA LEU A 22 4.48 10.32 -1.85
C LEU A 22 3.80 11.41 -1.01
N GLY A 23 3.39 11.07 0.22
CA GLY A 23 2.78 12.05 1.12
C GLY A 23 2.61 11.52 2.54
N ARG A 24 2.61 12.42 3.51
CA ARG A 24 2.40 12.12 4.93
C ARG A 24 1.44 13.15 5.52
N GLY A 25 0.45 12.69 6.29
CA GLY A 25 -0.51 13.56 6.95
C GLY A 25 -1.08 12.94 8.21
N SER A 26 -2.04 13.63 8.83
CA SER A 26 -2.64 13.21 10.11
C SER A 26 -3.27 11.82 10.08
N PHE A 27 -3.72 11.36 8.90
CA PHE A 27 -4.39 10.08 8.71
C PHE A 27 -3.46 8.95 8.26
N GLY A 28 -2.15 9.18 8.20
CA GLY A 28 -1.15 8.18 7.83
C GLY A 28 -0.23 8.59 6.67
N VAL A 29 0.34 7.58 6.00
CA VAL A 29 1.39 7.73 5.00
C VAL A 29 0.94 7.14 3.67
N VAL A 30 1.29 7.80 2.57
CA VAL A 30 1.08 7.32 1.20
C VAL A 30 2.43 6.98 0.61
N ASN A 31 2.60 5.74 0.14
CA ASN A 31 3.78 5.27 -0.57
C ASN A 31 3.45 4.98 -2.02
N GLU A 32 4.42 5.17 -2.91
CA GLU A 32 4.38 4.56 -4.24
C GLU A 32 4.45 3.04 -4.09
N ALA A 33 3.78 2.32 -4.97
CA ALA A 33 3.82 0.88 -5.04
C ALA A 33 3.79 0.40 -6.49
N LYS A 34 4.57 -0.61 -6.83
CA LYS A 34 4.56 -1.23 -8.15
C LYS A 34 4.00 -2.63 -8.04
N HIS A 35 2.89 -2.89 -8.74
CA HIS A 35 2.33 -4.24 -8.82
C HIS A 35 3.33 -5.14 -9.54
N ILE A 36 3.82 -6.18 -8.88
CA ILE A 36 4.95 -6.99 -9.35
C ILE A 36 4.65 -7.64 -10.71
N GLU A 37 3.46 -8.25 -10.85
CA GLU A 37 3.09 -8.98 -12.07
C GLU A 37 2.90 -8.06 -13.29
N THR A 38 2.18 -6.94 -13.10
CA THR A 38 1.81 -6.06 -14.24
C THR A 38 2.77 -4.90 -14.47
N GLY A 39 3.65 -4.60 -13.51
CA GLY A 39 4.48 -3.40 -13.50
C GLY A 39 3.72 -2.07 -13.27
N THR A 40 2.40 -2.12 -13.11
CA THR A 40 1.56 -0.93 -12.91
C THR A 40 1.91 -0.25 -11.59
N ARG A 41 2.05 1.08 -11.62
CA ARG A 41 2.30 1.89 -10.43
C ARG A 41 1.00 2.36 -9.79
N TRP A 42 0.98 2.34 -8.47
CA TRP A 42 -0.13 2.67 -7.59
C TRP A 42 0.35 3.56 -6.44
N ALA A 43 -0.59 4.20 -5.76
CA ALA A 43 -0.36 4.85 -4.48
C ALA A 43 -1.09 4.03 -3.40
N ILE A 44 -0.35 3.54 -2.40
CA ILE A 44 -0.92 2.81 -1.25
C ILE A 44 -0.93 3.75 -0.05
N LYS A 45 -2.11 4.00 0.51
CA LYS A 45 -2.30 4.78 1.74
C LYS A 45 -2.39 3.85 2.94
N ALA A 46 -1.35 3.84 3.78
CA ALA A 46 -1.38 3.23 5.09
C ALA A 46 -2.14 4.15 6.06
N VAL A 47 -3.22 3.67 6.65
CA VAL A 47 -4.07 4.41 7.60
C VAL A 47 -3.83 3.86 9.00
N ASN A 48 -3.41 4.73 9.92
CA ASN A 48 -3.24 4.34 11.32
C ASN A 48 -4.62 3.99 11.91
N LYS A 49 -4.73 2.80 12.50
CA LYS A 49 -5.96 2.37 13.20
C LYS A 49 -6.10 2.96 14.60
N GLU A 50 -5.06 3.63 15.11
CA GLU A 50 -5.09 4.24 16.42
C GLU A 50 -5.87 5.55 16.43
N LYS A 51 -6.61 5.76 17.52
CA LYS A 51 -7.21 7.01 17.93
C LYS A 51 -6.79 7.29 19.36
#